data_AF-A0A7C7V3T9-F1
#
_entry.id   AF-A0A7C7V3T9-F1
#
_cell.length_a   1.000
_cell.length_b   1.000
_cell.length_c   1.000
_cell.angle_alpha   90.00
_cell.angle_beta   90.00
_cell.angle_gamma   90.00
#
_symmetry.space_group_name_H-M   'P 1'
#
loop_
_entity.id
_entity.type
_entity.pdbx_description
1 polymer ?
#
loop_
_entity_poly.entity_id
_entity_poly.type
_entity_poly.pdbx_seq_one_letter_code
_entity_poly.pdbx_strand_id
1 'polypeptide(L)'
;MGRPETPRSSQAGLPRPYDVEMIRDFLDHLLLEVRHQYQEYWQRARDPDSQRQADPQLTRQLATYEQKYASRLVEWHAVDPRGASPEEVRRAVQVLSVRLARRRREQLRHLEALGELFDEALACVLVSRGSSPGKVIRPVSKRRAVKILQADDTR
;
A
#
# COMPACT_ATOMS: atom_id res chain seq x y z
N MET A 1 8.09 52.59 -30.04
CA MET A 1 8.03 52.08 -28.65
C MET A 1 6.77 51.25 -28.48
N GLY A 2 6.87 49.93 -28.53
CA GLY A 2 5.76 49.02 -28.25
C GLY A 2 5.93 48.46 -26.84
N ARG A 3 4.89 48.56 -25.99
CA ARG A 3 4.90 47.92 -24.67
C ARG A 3 4.69 46.41 -24.87
N PRO A 4 5.49 45.52 -24.26
CA PRO A 4 5.20 44.10 -24.26
C PRO A 4 3.97 43.84 -23.39
N GLU A 5 2.96 43.22 -23.97
CA GLU A 5 1.81 42.68 -23.24
C GLU A 5 2.29 41.54 -22.34
N THR A 6 1.98 41.65 -21.05
CA THR A 6 2.23 40.60 -20.07
C THR A 6 1.27 39.44 -20.35
N PRO A 7 1.75 38.19 -20.47
CA PRO A 7 0.84 37.06 -20.61
C PRO A 7 0.00 36.95 -19.34
N ARG A 8 -1.32 36.91 -19.54
CA ARG A 8 -2.32 36.74 -18.48
C ARG A 8 -1.94 35.53 -17.64
N SER A 9 -1.73 35.80 -16.35
CA SER A 9 -1.66 34.84 -15.26
C SER A 9 -2.61 33.68 -15.54
N SER A 10 -2.01 32.51 -15.67
CA SER A 10 -2.62 31.20 -15.64
C SER A 10 -3.65 31.17 -14.52
N GLN A 11 -4.92 30.94 -14.89
CA GLN A 11 -5.94 30.53 -13.94
C GLN A 11 -5.36 29.37 -13.14
N ALA A 12 -5.12 29.58 -11.85
CA ALA A 12 -4.79 28.53 -10.91
C ALA A 12 -6.01 27.58 -10.89
N GLY A 13 -5.92 26.52 -11.70
CA GLY A 13 -6.95 25.51 -11.77
C GLY A 13 -7.16 24.95 -10.37
N LEU A 14 -8.40 25.03 -9.88
CA LEU A 14 -8.80 24.38 -8.64
C LEU A 14 -8.28 22.93 -8.66
N PRO A 15 -7.68 22.43 -7.55
CA PRO A 15 -7.19 21.07 -7.50
C PRO A 15 -8.33 20.14 -7.90
N ARG A 16 -8.09 19.31 -8.93
CA ARG A 16 -9.08 18.34 -9.39
C ARG A 16 -9.52 17.53 -8.17
N PRO A 17 -10.83 17.39 -7.93
CA PRO A 17 -11.28 16.60 -6.79
C PRO A 17 -10.73 15.19 -6.93
N TYR A 18 -10.21 14.63 -5.83
CA TYR A 18 -9.64 13.28 -5.83
C TYR A 18 -10.61 12.30 -6.48
N ASP A 19 -10.07 11.53 -7.43
CA ASP A 19 -10.80 10.45 -8.08
C ASP A 19 -10.84 9.26 -7.11
N VAL A 20 -12.04 8.74 -6.85
CA VAL A 20 -12.27 7.58 -5.99
C VAL A 20 -11.44 6.39 -6.50
N GLU A 21 -11.33 6.25 -7.83
CA GLU A 21 -10.54 5.18 -8.45
C GLU A 21 -9.04 5.38 -8.22
N MET A 22 -8.54 6.62 -8.19
CA MET A 22 -7.13 6.88 -7.86
C MET A 22 -6.81 6.53 -6.40
N ILE A 23 -7.74 6.80 -5.47
CA ILE A 23 -7.54 6.43 -4.06
C ILE A 23 -7.57 4.91 -3.90
N ARG A 24 -8.51 4.22 -4.56
CA ARG A 24 -8.57 2.74 -4.57
C ARG A 24 -7.27 2.16 -5.10
N ASP A 25 -6.84 2.59 -6.27
CA ASP A 25 -5.61 2.12 -6.89
C ASP A 25 -4.38 2.38 -6.01
N PHE A 26 -4.31 3.54 -5.35
CA PHE A 26 -3.24 3.85 -4.42
C PHE A 26 -3.21 2.88 -3.23
N LEU A 27 -4.37 2.61 -2.63
CA LEU A 27 -4.48 1.70 -1.49
C LEU A 27 -4.16 0.25 -1.89
N ASP A 28 -4.65 -0.20 -3.04
CA ASP A 28 -4.38 -1.53 -3.57
C ASP A 28 -2.89 -1.70 -3.92
N HIS A 29 -2.30 -0.70 -4.57
CA HIS A 29 -0.87 -0.68 -4.87
C HIS A 29 -0.03 -0.73 -3.58
N LEU A 30 -0.38 0.10 -2.58
CA LEU A 30 0.32 0.13 -1.30
C LEU A 30 0.23 -1.21 -0.58
N LEU A 31 -0.98 -1.80 -0.49
CA LEU A 31 -1.19 -3.09 0.14
C LEU A 31 -0.36 -4.18 -0.55
N LEU A 32 -0.36 -4.19 -1.88
CA LEU A 32 0.37 -5.16 -2.67
C LEU A 32 1.89 -5.04 -2.48
N GLU A 33 2.43 -3.82 -2.47
CA GLU A 33 3.85 -3.59 -2.28
C GLU A 33 4.31 -4.01 -0.86
N VAL A 34 3.52 -3.69 0.16
CA VAL A 34 3.80 -4.15 1.54
C VAL A 34 3.75 -5.68 1.63
N ARG A 35 2.79 -6.34 0.95
CA ARG A 35 2.71 -7.82 0.92
C ARG A 35 3.93 -8.43 0.24
N HIS A 36 4.33 -7.88 -0.91
CA HIS A 36 5.51 -8.31 -1.64
C HIS A 36 6.77 -8.18 -0.78
N GLN A 37 7.03 -7.00 -0.21
CA GLN A 37 8.19 -6.80 0.67
C GLN A 37 8.17 -7.69 1.91
N TYR A 38 6.99 -7.90 2.54
CA TYR A 38 6.89 -8.81 3.67
C TYR A 38 7.35 -10.22 3.31
N GLN A 39 6.88 -10.76 2.18
CA GLN A 39 7.28 -12.10 1.74
C GLN A 39 8.79 -12.19 1.50
N GLU A 40 9.39 -11.21 0.82
CA GLU A 40 10.83 -11.22 0.58
C GLU A 40 11.64 -11.16 1.88
N TYR A 41 11.32 -10.24 2.79
CA TYR A 41 12.04 -10.12 4.05
C TYR A 41 11.83 -11.36 4.93
N TRP A 42 10.63 -11.93 4.93
CA TRP A 42 10.35 -13.15 5.68
C TRP A 42 11.13 -14.35 5.14
N GLN A 43 11.29 -14.47 3.82
CA GLN A 43 12.12 -15.51 3.20
C GLN A 43 13.60 -15.31 3.57
N ARG A 44 14.15 -14.10 3.36
CA ARG A 44 15.55 -13.77 3.69
C ARG A 44 15.88 -13.91 5.18
N ALA A 45 14.91 -13.72 6.06
CA ALA A 45 15.08 -13.93 7.49
C ALA A 45 15.34 -15.40 7.85
N ARG A 46 14.77 -16.34 7.06
CA ARG A 46 14.90 -17.80 7.28
C ARG A 46 16.07 -18.39 6.50
N ASP A 47 16.32 -17.85 5.32
CA ASP A 47 17.37 -18.28 4.41
C ASP A 47 18.01 -17.02 3.78
N PRO A 48 19.07 -16.46 4.40
CA PRO A 48 19.70 -15.23 3.93
C PRO A 48 20.42 -15.40 2.58
N ASP A 49 20.71 -16.65 2.18
CA ASP A 49 21.31 -16.98 0.89
C ASP A 49 20.25 -17.32 -0.17
N SER A 50 18.95 -17.29 0.19
CA SER A 50 17.87 -17.60 -0.74
C SER A 50 17.80 -16.57 -1.86
N GLN A 51 17.96 -17.05 -3.08
CA GLN A 51 17.61 -16.32 -4.29
C GLN A 51 16.14 -16.51 -4.68
N ARG A 52 15.34 -17.20 -3.86
CA ARG A 52 13.92 -17.38 -4.12
C ARG A 52 13.27 -16.01 -4.22
N GLN A 53 12.67 -15.76 -5.38
CA GLN A 53 11.90 -14.56 -5.61
C GLN A 53 10.60 -14.63 -4.81
N ALA A 54 10.01 -13.47 -4.54
CA ALA A 54 8.64 -13.37 -4.04
C ALA A 54 7.67 -14.17 -4.93
N ASP A 55 6.46 -14.39 -4.42
CA ASP A 55 5.39 -15.06 -5.18
C ASP A 55 5.26 -14.48 -6.60
N PRO A 56 5.47 -15.28 -7.67
CA PRO A 56 5.39 -14.82 -9.06
C PRO A 56 4.04 -14.19 -9.42
N GLN A 57 2.98 -14.52 -8.70
CA GLN A 57 1.69 -13.86 -8.87
C GLN A 57 1.73 -12.42 -8.34
N LEU A 58 2.25 -12.20 -7.13
CA LEU A 58 2.38 -10.86 -6.56
C LEU A 58 3.31 -9.99 -7.40
N THR A 59 4.42 -10.54 -7.88
CA THR A 59 5.36 -9.82 -8.76
C THR A 59 4.67 -9.34 -10.04
N ARG A 60 3.84 -10.19 -10.66
CA ARG A 60 3.08 -9.83 -11.86
C ARG A 60 2.04 -8.74 -11.59
N GLN A 61 1.32 -8.83 -10.46
CA GLN A 61 0.35 -7.81 -10.07
C GLN A 61 1.04 -6.47 -9.79
N LEU A 62 2.20 -6.48 -9.14
CA LEU A 62 2.95 -5.26 -8.82
C LEU A 62 3.49 -4.60 -10.09
N ALA A 63 3.96 -5.40 -11.05
CA ALA A 63 4.43 -4.89 -12.34
C ALA A 63 3.35 -4.10 -13.09
N THR A 64 2.07 -4.46 -12.95
CA THR A 64 0.95 -3.68 -13.53
C THR A 64 0.88 -2.27 -12.94
N TYR A 65 1.07 -2.14 -11.62
CA TYR A 65 1.07 -0.84 -10.95
C TYR A 65 2.34 -0.03 -11.23
N GLU A 66 3.51 -0.67 -11.25
CA GLU A 66 4.77 -0.02 -11.61
C GLU A 66 4.73 0.52 -13.06
N GLN A 67 4.11 -0.20 -14.00
CA GLN A 67 3.92 0.29 -15.37
C GLN A 67 2.91 1.46 -15.44
N LYS A 68 1.83 1.40 -14.66
CA LYS A 68 0.79 2.43 -14.65
C LYS A 68 1.25 3.74 -14.01
N TYR A 69 1.99 3.65 -12.90
CA TYR A 69 2.31 4.79 -12.05
C TYR A 69 3.80 5.17 -12.02
N ALA A 70 4.68 4.37 -12.64
CA ALA A 70 6.13 4.59 -12.68
C ALA A 70 6.76 4.92 -11.32
N SER A 71 6.18 4.38 -10.23
CA SER A 71 6.57 4.72 -8.87
C SER A 71 6.43 3.52 -7.95
N ARG A 72 7.26 3.53 -6.89
CA ARG A 72 7.12 2.68 -5.72
C ARG A 72 6.60 3.54 -4.57
N LEU A 73 5.67 2.99 -3.80
CA LEU A 73 5.07 3.66 -2.65
C LEU A 73 5.83 3.34 -1.37
N VAL A 74 6.64 2.29 -1.37
CA VAL A 74 7.34 1.80 -0.19
C VAL A 74 8.84 1.74 -0.43
N GLU A 75 9.61 2.33 0.50
CA GLU A 75 11.08 2.28 0.44
C GLU A 75 11.60 0.84 0.50
N TRP A 76 12.61 0.57 -0.32
CA TRP A 76 13.33 -0.70 -0.37
C TRP A 76 14.67 -0.56 0.37
N HIS A 77 14.87 -1.43 1.36
CA HIS A 77 16.13 -1.47 2.11
C HIS A 77 17.05 -2.56 1.58
N ALA A 78 18.32 -2.20 1.39
CA ALA A 78 19.40 -3.10 1.00
C ALA A 78 20.61 -2.90 1.93
N VAL A 79 21.40 -3.97 2.10
CA VAL A 79 22.70 -3.90 2.79
C VAL A 79 23.76 -3.59 1.74
N ASP A 80 24.55 -2.54 1.95
CA ASP A 80 25.73 -2.26 1.13
C ASP A 80 26.85 -3.24 1.51
N PRO A 81 27.34 -4.09 0.57
CA PRO A 81 28.36 -5.08 0.88
C PRO A 81 29.78 -4.51 0.94
N ARG A 82 30.00 -3.23 0.56
CA ARG A 82 31.34 -2.66 0.44
C ARG A 82 32.05 -2.62 1.79
N GLY A 83 33.27 -3.19 1.82
CA GLY A 83 34.13 -3.19 3.00
C GLY A 83 33.79 -4.23 4.07
N ALA A 84 32.83 -5.13 3.81
CA ALA A 84 32.43 -6.20 4.72
C ALA A 84 32.79 -7.57 4.13
N SER A 85 33.07 -8.54 5.01
CA SER A 85 33.19 -9.94 4.64
C SER A 85 31.83 -10.54 4.27
N PRO A 86 31.79 -11.63 3.48
CA PRO A 86 30.53 -12.31 3.14
C PRO A 86 29.72 -12.74 4.37
N GLU A 87 30.39 -13.12 5.46
CA GLU A 87 29.73 -13.49 6.72
C GLU A 87 29.08 -12.30 7.43
N GLU A 88 29.73 -11.13 7.43
CA GLU A 88 29.15 -9.90 7.95
C GLU A 88 27.93 -9.46 7.15
N VAL A 89 28.01 -9.53 5.82
CA VAL A 89 26.88 -9.22 4.93
C VAL A 89 25.71 -10.15 5.22
N ARG A 90 25.93 -11.48 5.29
CA ARG A 90 24.86 -12.45 5.61
C ARG A 90 24.20 -12.16 6.95
N ARG A 91 24.99 -11.91 8.00
CA ARG A 91 24.47 -11.57 9.33
C ARG A 91 23.66 -10.27 9.30
N ALA A 92 24.16 -9.23 8.63
CA ALA A 92 23.47 -7.96 8.48
C ALA A 92 22.14 -8.12 7.72
N VAL A 93 22.13 -8.87 6.62
CA VAL A 93 20.93 -9.18 5.84
C VAL A 93 19.91 -9.92 6.69
N GLN A 94 20.31 -10.93 7.44
CA GLN A 94 19.40 -11.71 8.28
C GLN A 94 18.76 -10.83 9.37
N VAL A 95 19.58 -10.09 10.13
CA VAL A 95 19.11 -9.20 11.21
C VAL A 95 18.16 -8.12 10.67
N LEU A 96 18.54 -7.49 9.55
CA LEU A 96 17.71 -6.47 8.91
C LEU A 96 16.40 -7.06 8.41
N SER A 97 16.45 -8.24 7.79
CA SER A 97 15.27 -8.92 7.23
C SER A 97 14.26 -9.31 8.31
N VAL A 98 14.70 -9.82 9.47
CA VAL A 98 13.81 -10.11 10.61
C VAL A 98 13.08 -8.85 11.06
N ARG A 99 13.81 -7.74 11.24
CA ARG A 99 13.23 -6.46 11.67
C ARG A 99 12.22 -5.93 10.65
N LEU A 100 12.57 -5.95 9.37
CA LEU A 100 11.72 -5.45 8.30
C LEU A 100 10.50 -6.34 8.08
N ALA A 101 10.64 -7.67 8.13
CA ALA A 101 9.52 -8.60 8.05
C ALA A 101 8.49 -8.33 9.16
N ARG A 102 8.94 -8.13 10.41
CA ARG A 102 8.05 -7.76 11.51
C ARG A 102 7.32 -6.43 11.24
N ARG A 103 8.05 -5.39 10.83
CA ARG A 103 7.48 -4.08 10.50
C ARG A 103 6.44 -4.17 9.38
N ARG A 104 6.74 -4.89 8.29
CA ARG A 104 5.81 -5.07 7.17
C ARG A 104 4.59 -5.87 7.59
N ARG A 105 4.74 -6.90 8.42
CA ARG A 105 3.61 -7.64 8.98
C ARG A 105 2.66 -6.76 9.80
N GLU A 106 3.20 -5.86 10.63
CA GLU A 106 2.39 -4.91 11.39
C GLU A 106 1.66 -3.92 10.47
N GLN A 107 2.34 -3.41 9.45
CA GLN A 107 1.72 -2.54 8.44
C GLN A 107 0.60 -3.24 7.65
N LEU A 108 0.80 -4.51 7.26
CA LEU A 108 -0.26 -5.31 6.61
C LEU A 108 -1.49 -5.41 7.49
N ARG A 109 -1.31 -5.74 8.77
CA ARG A 109 -2.43 -5.83 9.70
C ARG A 109 -3.19 -4.51 9.80
N HIS A 110 -2.50 -3.37 9.84
CA HIS A 110 -3.15 -2.07 9.89
C HIS A 110 -3.88 -1.74 8.59
N LEU A 111 -3.26 -1.99 7.43
CA LEU A 111 -3.89 -1.74 6.12
C LEU A 111 -5.13 -2.61 5.92
N GLU A 112 -5.05 -3.90 6.27
CA GLU A 112 -6.18 -4.83 6.17
C GLU A 112 -7.30 -4.47 7.14
N ALA A 113 -6.97 -4.04 8.37
CA ALA A 113 -7.98 -3.59 9.34
C ALA A 113 -8.69 -2.29 8.89
N LEU A 114 -8.01 -1.41 8.15
CA LEU A 114 -8.58 -0.19 7.62
C LEU A 114 -9.37 -0.41 6.32
N GLY A 115 -9.24 -1.57 5.67
CA GLY A 115 -9.86 -1.85 4.37
C GLY A 115 -11.37 -1.62 4.36
N GLU A 116 -12.10 -2.18 5.34
CA GLU A 116 -13.55 -1.98 5.44
C GLU A 116 -13.94 -0.50 5.62
N LEU A 117 -13.15 0.25 6.39
CA LEU A 117 -13.40 1.67 6.61
C LEU A 117 -13.15 2.49 5.34
N PHE A 118 -12.12 2.14 4.56
CA PHE A 118 -11.87 2.78 3.27
C PHE A 118 -12.99 2.48 2.28
N ASP A 119 -13.48 1.24 2.22
CA ASP A 119 -14.59 0.87 1.36
C ASP A 119 -15.86 1.66 1.71
N GLU A 120 -16.18 1.80 2.99
CA GLU A 120 -17.30 2.61 3.47
C GLU A 120 -17.12 4.09 3.11
N ALA A 121 -15.95 4.66 3.39
CA ALA A 121 -15.67 6.06 3.10
C ALA A 121 -15.77 6.38 1.60
N LEU A 122 -15.24 5.50 0.74
CA LEU A 122 -15.30 5.66 -0.72
C LEU A 122 -16.72 5.50 -1.25
N ALA A 123 -17.53 4.62 -0.66
CA ALA A 123 -18.95 4.50 -1.01
C ALA A 123 -19.75 5.78 -0.69
N CYS A 124 -19.48 6.44 0.44
CA CYS A 124 -20.14 7.70 0.82
C CYS A 124 -19.88 8.84 -0.19
N VAL A 125 -18.67 8.90 -0.77
CA VAL A 125 -18.32 9.90 -1.79
C VAL A 125 -19.14 9.69 -3.07
N LEU A 126 -19.38 8.44 -3.47
CA LEU A 126 -20.19 8.11 -4.65
C LEU A 126 -21.67 8.44 -4.45
N VAL A 127 -22.22 8.21 -3.25
CA VAL A 127 -23.60 8.59 -2.90
C VAL A 127 -23.81 10.10 -2.97
N SER A 128 -22.81 10.87 -2.54
CA SER A 128 -22.88 12.34 -2.56
C SER A 128 -22.87 12.94 -3.97
N ARG A 129 -22.31 12.23 -4.96
CA ARG A 129 -22.25 12.68 -6.37
C ARG A 129 -23.44 12.24 -7.23
N GLY A 130 -24.19 11.22 -6.78
CA GLY A 130 -25.36 10.66 -7.50
C GLY A 130 -26.72 11.01 -6.90
N SER A 131 -26.77 11.72 -5.78
CA SER A 131 -28.02 12.03 -5.09
C SER A 131 -28.57 13.39 -5.50
N SER A 132 -29.55 13.39 -6.40
CA SER A 132 -30.57 14.44 -6.45
C SER A 132 -31.12 14.68 -5.03
N PRO A 133 -31.42 15.93 -4.63
CA PRO A 133 -31.84 16.23 -3.27
C PRO A 133 -33.19 15.56 -3.01
N GLY A 134 -33.20 14.47 -2.24
CA GLY A 134 -34.46 13.81 -1.86
C GLY A 134 -34.40 12.34 -1.47
N LYS A 135 -33.31 11.61 -1.72
CA LYS A 135 -33.22 10.19 -1.33
C LYS A 135 -32.12 9.96 -0.30
N VAL A 136 -32.52 9.94 0.97
CA VAL A 136 -31.68 9.48 2.07
C VAL A 136 -31.45 7.97 1.89
N ILE A 137 -30.31 7.59 1.31
CA ILE A 137 -29.88 6.20 1.25
C ILE A 137 -29.26 5.86 2.61
N ARG A 138 -30.01 5.14 3.45
CA ARG A 138 -29.46 4.55 4.68
C ARG A 138 -28.63 3.32 4.30
N PRO A 139 -27.34 3.23 4.67
CA PRO A 139 -26.58 2.00 4.46
C PRO A 139 -27.21 0.87 5.28
N VAL A 140 -27.67 -0.17 4.59
CA VAL A 140 -28.19 -1.39 5.23
C VAL A 140 -27.00 -2.25 5.60
N SER A 141 -26.60 -2.20 6.88
CA SER A 141 -25.62 -3.13 7.45
C SER A 141 -26.21 -4.54 7.44
N LYS A 142 -25.90 -5.33 6.40
CA LYS A 142 -26.13 -6.78 6.40
C LYS A 142 -24.89 -7.47 6.98
N ARG A 143 -24.66 -7.36 8.29
CA ARG A 143 -23.64 -8.18 8.95
C ARG A 143 -24.18 -9.57 9.23
N ARG A 144 -23.67 -10.57 8.49
CA ARG A 144 -23.58 -11.94 8.99
C ARG A 144 -22.48 -11.92 10.06
N ALA A 145 -22.86 -12.18 11.32
CA ALA A 145 -21.89 -12.28 12.41
C ALA A 145 -20.90 -13.41 12.11
N VAL A 146 -19.65 -13.07 11.78
CA VAL A 146 -18.55 -14.03 11.82
C VAL A 146 -18.22 -14.21 13.30
N LYS A 147 -18.46 -15.42 13.83
CA LYS A 147 -17.99 -15.81 15.16
C LYS A 147 -16.46 -15.68 15.18
N ILE A 148 -15.96 -14.65 15.85
CA ILE A 148 -14.57 -14.59 16.30
C ILE A 148 -14.49 -15.62 17.43
N LEU A 149 -13.94 -16.79 17.13
CA LEU A 149 -13.52 -17.72 18.17
C LEU A 149 -12.36 -17.04 18.91
N GLN A 150 -12.64 -16.60 20.13
CA GLN A 150 -11.64 -16.24 21.11
C GLN A 150 -10.78 -17.48 21.35
N ALA A 151 -9.49 -17.41 21.01
CA ALA A 151 -8.51 -18.31 21.57
C ALA A 151 -8.23 -17.79 22.98
N ASP A 152 -8.72 -18.52 23.97
CA ASP A 152 -8.37 -18.34 25.37
C ASP A 152 -6.85 -18.41 25.51
N ASP A 153 -6.25 -17.30 25.93
CA ASP A 153 -4.99 -17.30 26.67
C ASP A 153 -5.21 -18.13 27.93
N THR A 154 -4.72 -19.37 27.94
CA THR A 154 -4.38 -20.06 29.18
C THR A 154 -3.10 -20.88 29.00
N ARG A 155 -2.02 -20.30 29.57
CA ARG A 155 -0.75 -20.87 30.05
C ARG A 155 0.38 -21.07 29.05
#